data_AF-A0A659UEG6-F1
#
_entry.id   AF-A0A659UEG6-F1
#
_cell.length_a   1.000
_cell.length_b   1.000
_cell.length_c   1.000
_cell.angle_alpha   90.00
_cell.angle_beta   90.00
_cell.angle_gamma   90.00
#
_symmetry.space_group_name_H-M   'P 1'
#
loop_
_entity.id
_entity.type
_entity.pdbx_description
1 polymer ?
#
loop_
_entity_poly.entity_id
_entity_poly.type
_entity_poly.pdbx_seq_one_letter_code
_entity_poly.pdbx_strand_id
1 'polypeptide(L)'
;MSLSPLLVERSFGDLPGWGGDDHLPAFEAFARSALHVPIKPYRSGALGVDLGAFAEAYAQARGAAPANRSEARAFFERHFV
;
A
#
# COMPACT_ATOMS: atom_id res chain seq x y z
N MET A 1 -15.28 -11.73 2.79
CA MET A 1 -15.10 -12.17 1.40
C MET A 1 -13.75 -12.85 1.30
N SER A 2 -13.62 -13.93 0.54
CA SER A 2 -12.31 -14.54 0.29
C SER A 2 -11.60 -13.80 -0.85
N LEU A 3 -10.27 -13.73 -0.79
CA LEU A 3 -9.44 -13.15 -1.84
C LEU A 3 -9.68 -13.88 -3.17
N SER A 4 -9.73 -13.14 -4.29
CA SER A 4 -9.96 -13.71 -5.61
C SER A 4 -8.87 -14.74 -5.97
N PRO A 5 -9.22 -15.91 -6.53
CA PRO A 5 -8.24 -16.91 -6.98
C PRO A 5 -7.44 -16.47 -8.20
N LEU A 6 -7.79 -15.32 -8.82
CA LEU A 6 -7.01 -14.72 -9.91
C LEU A 6 -5.73 -14.04 -9.41
N LEU A 7 -5.65 -13.73 -8.11
CA LEU A 7 -4.47 -13.11 -7.52
C LEU A 7 -3.45 -14.20 -7.19
N VAL A 8 -2.22 -13.97 -7.63
CA VAL A 8 -1.08 -14.86 -7.37
C VAL A 8 -0.03 -14.03 -6.65
N GLU A 9 0.35 -14.47 -5.47
CA GLU A 9 1.41 -13.84 -4.67
C GLU A 9 2.76 -13.87 -5.41
N ARG A 10 3.50 -12.78 -5.30
CA ARG A 10 4.83 -12.58 -5.87
C ARG A 10 5.70 -11.80 -4.89
N SER A 11 7.01 -11.96 -5.02
CA SER A 11 7.92 -11.11 -4.27
C SER A 11 8.06 -9.75 -4.95
N PHE A 12 8.37 -8.71 -4.17
CA PHE A 12 8.73 -7.41 -4.74
C PHE A 12 9.94 -7.48 -5.69
N GLY A 13 10.83 -8.45 -5.51
CA GLY A 13 11.95 -8.70 -6.42
C GLY A 13 11.53 -9.20 -7.81
N ASP A 14 10.31 -9.75 -7.93
CA ASP A 14 9.75 -10.20 -9.21
C ASP A 14 9.17 -9.04 -10.03
N LEU A 15 9.00 -7.85 -9.43
CA LEU A 15 8.46 -6.66 -10.09
C LEU A 15 9.58 -5.92 -10.84
N PRO A 16 9.56 -5.90 -12.19
CA PRO A 16 10.61 -5.22 -12.96
C PRO A 16 10.65 -3.73 -12.63
N GLY A 17 11.83 -3.23 -12.27
CA GLY A 17 12.05 -1.82 -11.93
C GLY A 17 11.79 -1.45 -10.46
N TRP A 18 11.20 -2.34 -9.64
CA TRP A 18 10.84 -2.03 -8.25
C TRP A 18 12.00 -1.46 -7.42
N GLY A 19 13.17 -2.09 -7.49
CA GLY A 19 14.34 -1.66 -6.72
C GLY A 19 14.91 -0.30 -7.15
N GLY A 20 14.68 0.10 -8.42
CA GLY A 20 15.19 1.33 -9.01
C GLY A 20 14.23 2.52 -8.96
N ASP A 21 12.95 2.26 -8.74
CA ASP A 21 11.89 3.26 -8.73
C ASP A 21 12.00 4.25 -7.56
N ASP A 22 11.39 5.42 -7.73
CA ASP A 22 11.22 6.39 -6.65
C ASP A 22 9.85 6.20 -5.99
N HIS A 23 9.87 5.58 -4.81
CA HIS A 23 8.65 5.24 -4.06
C HIS A 23 8.07 6.42 -3.26
N LEU A 24 8.77 7.56 -3.18
CA LEU A 24 8.29 8.71 -2.40
C LEU A 24 6.94 9.25 -2.91
N PRO A 25 6.74 9.53 -4.22
CA PRO A 25 5.45 10.01 -4.72
C PRO A 25 4.30 9.02 -4.48
N ALA A 26 4.58 7.72 -4.56
CA ALA A 26 3.61 6.67 -4.26
C ALA A 26 3.21 6.68 -2.77
N PHE A 27 4.20 6.81 -1.87
CA PHE A 27 3.94 6.94 -0.44
C PHE A 27 3.10 8.19 -0.13
N GLU A 28 3.43 9.35 -0.71
CA GLU A 28 2.65 10.59 -0.52
C GLU A 28 1.20 10.44 -0.97
N ALA A 29 0.97 9.77 -2.11
CA ALA A 29 -0.37 9.45 -2.59
C ALA A 29 -1.11 8.53 -1.63
N PHE A 30 -0.45 7.50 -1.12
CA PHE A 30 -1.01 6.58 -0.15
C PHE A 30 -1.36 7.28 1.18
N ALA A 31 -0.50 8.17 1.67
CA ALA A 31 -0.75 8.96 2.88
C ALA A 31 -1.98 9.88 2.73
N ARG A 32 -2.18 10.50 1.55
CA ARG A 32 -3.40 11.27 1.26
C ARG A 32 -4.66 10.40 1.33
N SER A 33 -4.61 9.18 0.80
CA SER A 33 -5.72 8.21 0.90
C SER A 33 -6.02 7.84 2.36
N ALA A 34 -4.98 7.65 3.19
CA ALA A 34 -5.10 7.33 4.62
C ALA A 34 -5.85 8.41 5.44
N LEU A 35 -5.76 9.68 5.00
CA LEU A 35 -6.48 10.81 5.57
C LEU A 35 -7.91 10.93 5.02
N HIS A 36 -8.16 10.48 3.79
CA HIS A 36 -9.46 10.61 3.13
C HIS A 36 -10.45 9.49 3.48
N VAL A 37 -9.97 8.26 3.69
CA VAL A 37 -10.80 7.08 3.97
C VAL A 37 -11.82 7.28 5.11
N PRO A 38 -11.50 7.95 6.23
CA PRO A 38 -12.49 8.20 7.29
C PRO A 38 -13.66 9.09 6.85
N ILE A 39 -13.46 9.95 5.84
CA ILE A 39 -14.48 10.85 5.29
C ILE A 39 -15.36 10.08 4.29
N LYS A 40 -14.73 9.29 3.43
CA LYS A 40 -15.41 8.51 2.39
C LYS A 40 -14.75 7.14 2.24
N PRO A 41 -15.25 6.12 2.97
CA PRO A 41 -14.72 4.76 2.86
C PRO A 41 -14.87 4.21 1.44
N TYR A 42 -13.83 3.54 0.94
CA TYR A 42 -13.89 2.82 -0.33
C TYR A 42 -14.71 1.54 -0.18
N ARG A 43 -15.42 1.15 -1.26
CA ARG A 43 -16.12 -0.13 -1.30
C ARG A 43 -15.14 -1.25 -1.63
N SER A 44 -15.25 -2.38 -0.95
CA SER A 44 -14.52 -3.60 -1.31
C SER A 44 -15.00 -4.09 -2.68
N GLY A 45 -14.07 -4.22 -3.63
CA GLY A 45 -14.36 -4.66 -5.00
C GLY A 45 -14.46 -6.18 -5.15
N ALA A 46 -14.77 -6.64 -6.36
CA ALA A 46 -14.92 -8.07 -6.69
C ALA A 46 -13.62 -8.90 -6.50
N LEU A 47 -12.47 -8.25 -6.32
CA LEU A 47 -11.19 -8.91 -6.03
C LEU A 47 -11.08 -9.41 -4.58
N GLY A 48 -11.99 -8.99 -3.69
CA GLY A 48 -12.02 -9.47 -2.30
C GLY A 48 -11.01 -8.80 -1.37
N VAL A 49 -10.32 -7.73 -1.80
CA VAL A 49 -9.46 -6.93 -0.93
C VAL A 49 -10.33 -6.01 -0.08
N ASP A 50 -10.35 -6.26 1.22
CA ASP A 50 -11.15 -5.49 2.17
C ASP A 50 -10.44 -4.18 2.58
N LEU A 51 -11.22 -3.13 2.83
CA LEU A 51 -10.67 -1.85 3.29
C LEU A 51 -9.95 -1.98 4.65
N GLY A 52 -10.43 -2.86 5.53
CA GLY A 52 -9.81 -3.14 6.82
C GLY A 52 -8.41 -3.75 6.71
N ALA A 53 -8.07 -4.39 5.58
CA ALA A 53 -6.73 -4.92 5.35
C ALA A 53 -5.65 -3.83 5.30
N PHE A 54 -6.03 -2.57 5.04
CA PHE A 54 -5.11 -1.44 5.00
C PHE A 54 -4.96 -0.72 6.35
N ALA A 55 -5.64 -1.16 7.41
CA ALA A 55 -5.75 -0.39 8.65
C ALA A 55 -4.38 -0.05 9.28
N GLU A 56 -3.48 -1.03 9.36
CA GLU A 56 -2.13 -0.85 9.92
C GLU A 56 -1.27 0.06 9.04
N ALA A 57 -1.26 -0.19 7.73
CA ALA A 57 -0.53 0.62 6.76
C ALA A 57 -1.00 2.09 6.79
N TYR A 58 -2.32 2.33 6.85
CA TYR A 58 -2.88 3.67 6.97
C TYR A 58 -2.54 4.34 8.30
N ALA A 59 -2.53 3.59 9.42
CA ALA A 59 -2.14 4.14 10.71
C ALA A 59 -0.71 4.66 10.69
N GLN A 60 0.23 3.88 10.13
CA GLN A 60 1.61 4.32 9.98
C GLN A 60 1.74 5.48 8.97
N ALA A 61 1.08 5.40 7.82
CA ALA A 61 1.20 6.42 6.77
C ALA A 61 0.69 7.81 7.20
N ARG A 62 -0.26 7.89 8.14
CA ARG A 62 -0.73 9.17 8.69
C ARG A 62 0.31 9.92 9.52
N GLY A 63 1.28 9.22 10.11
CA GLY A 63 2.30 9.80 11.00
C GLY A 63 3.73 9.71 10.47
N ALA A 64 3.98 8.93 9.41
CA ALA A 64 5.30 8.75 8.85
C ALA A 64 5.60 9.77 7.74
N ALA A 65 6.87 10.19 7.66
CA ALA A 65 7.43 11.00 6.59
C ALA A 65 8.76 10.39 6.15
N PRO A 66 8.74 9.36 5.26
CA PRO A 66 9.96 8.78 4.69
C PRO A 66 10.83 9.86 4.07
N ALA A 67 12.12 9.88 4.41
CA ALA A 67 13.05 10.92 3.96
C ALA A 67 13.61 10.64 2.56
N ASN A 68 13.49 9.40 2.08
CA ASN A 68 14.11 8.96 0.83
C ASN A 68 13.35 7.77 0.22
N ARG A 69 13.67 7.48 -1.05
CA ARG A 69 13.11 6.34 -1.80
C ARG A 69 13.25 4.99 -1.11
N SER A 70 14.32 4.77 -0.32
CA SER A 70 14.56 3.48 0.33
C SER A 70 13.63 3.26 1.52
N GLU A 71 13.36 4.31 2.30
CA GLU A 71 12.40 4.26 3.41
C GLU A 71 10.97 4.09 2.89
N ALA A 72 10.62 4.80 1.81
CA ALA A 72 9.32 4.64 1.16
C ALA A 72 9.14 3.23 0.59
N ARG A 73 10.17 2.68 -0.07
CA ARG A 73 10.17 1.29 -0.54
C ARG A 73 9.98 0.31 0.62
N ALA A 74 10.74 0.48 1.70
CA ALA A 74 10.66 -0.37 2.89
C ALA A 74 9.31 -0.28 3.61
N PHE A 75 8.57 0.82 3.46
CA PHE A 75 7.19 0.90 3.91
C PHE A 75 6.31 -0.09 3.14
N PHE A 76 6.37 -0.08 1.80
CA PHE A 76 5.57 -0.99 0.99
C PHE A 76 5.97 -2.46 1.21
N GLU A 77 7.27 -2.76 1.23
CA GLU A 77 7.78 -4.13 1.43
C GLU A 77 7.43 -4.73 2.80
N ARG A 78 7.15 -3.90 3.80
CA ARG A 78 6.77 -4.34 5.16
C ARG A 78 5.27 -4.57 5.31
N HIS A 79 4.45 -3.79 4.62
CA HIS A 79 2.99 -3.74 4.83
C HIS A 79 2.18 -4.49 3.77
N PHE A 80 2.80 -4.84 2.64
CA PHE A 80 2.11 -5.45 1.50
C PHE A 80 2.83 -6.71 1.04
N VAL A 81 2.11 -7.51 0.26
CA VAL A 81 2.52 -8.77 -0.35
C VAL A 81 2.04 -8.82 -1.79
#